data_AF-A0A1A6FIR8-F1
#
_entry.id   AF-A0A1A6FIR8-F1
#
_cell.length_a   1.000
_cell.length_b   1.000
_cell.length_c   1.000
_cell.angle_alpha   90.00
_cell.angle_beta   90.00
_cell.angle_gamma   90.00
#
_symmetry.space_group_name_H-M   'P 1'
#
loop_
_entity.id
_entity.type
_entity.pdbx_description
1 polymer ?
#
loop_
_entity_poly.entity_id
_entity_poly.type
_entity_poly.pdbx_seq_one_letter_code
_entity_poly.pdbx_strand_id
1 'polypeptide(L)'
;MPRHVRWPLVRSGFGEKAMLVTDLIHSCSNDKVAQAATFCIGGAFAERVRAAARENGVSEGRFVAVIMRDFALRADDRTRAELAREVSGCDQPILHGLRHVVEAALEDGALFSEQGEESTPVFRRGGLSCEAIARLGQARVSAF
;
A
#
# COMPACT_ATOMS: atom_id res chain seq x y z
N MET A 1 1.76 -20.47 -40.17
CA MET A 1 2.81 -20.70 -39.15
C MET A 1 2.96 -19.44 -38.28
N PRO A 2 2.43 -19.40 -37.04
CA PRO A 2 2.67 -18.26 -36.16
C PRO A 2 3.90 -18.52 -35.29
N ARG A 3 4.76 -17.51 -35.21
CA ARG A 3 6.03 -17.52 -34.49
C ARG A 3 5.76 -17.38 -32.98
N HIS A 4 6.26 -18.33 -32.20
CA HIS A 4 6.33 -18.24 -30.75
C HIS A 4 7.20 -17.05 -30.34
N VAL A 5 6.61 -16.06 -29.67
CA VAL A 5 7.36 -15.02 -28.97
C VAL A 5 7.83 -15.63 -27.65
N ARG A 6 9.10 -16.01 -27.59
CA ARG A 6 9.75 -16.54 -26.38
C ARG A 6 10.23 -15.36 -25.54
N TRP A 7 9.50 -15.04 -24.49
CA TRP A 7 9.95 -14.07 -23.49
C TRP A 7 11.11 -14.69 -22.66
N PRO A 8 12.22 -13.98 -22.41
CA PRO A 8 13.29 -14.52 -21.60
C PRO A 8 12.85 -14.57 -20.13
N LEU A 9 12.84 -15.79 -19.59
CA LEU A 9 12.74 -16.08 -18.16
C LEU A 9 13.95 -15.48 -17.42
N VAL A 10 13.83 -14.24 -16.95
CA VAL A 10 14.60 -13.78 -15.79
C VAL A 10 13.84 -14.28 -14.56
N ARG A 11 14.32 -15.36 -13.96
CA ARG A 11 13.79 -15.93 -12.72
C ARG A 11 14.90 -16.06 -11.68
N SER A 12 15.16 -14.95 -11.00
CA SER A 12 15.59 -14.95 -9.61
C SER A 12 14.38 -14.52 -8.80
N GLY A 13 13.70 -15.47 -8.13
CA GLY A 13 12.41 -15.26 -7.45
C GLY A 13 12.41 -14.24 -6.29
N PHE A 14 13.56 -13.63 -6.00
CA PHE A 14 13.69 -12.49 -5.08
C PHE A 14 13.48 -11.13 -5.79
N GLY A 15 13.90 -11.01 -7.05
CA GLY A 15 13.75 -9.79 -7.85
C GLY A 15 12.32 -9.54 -8.30
N GLU A 16 11.60 -10.60 -8.71
CA GLU A 16 10.18 -10.52 -9.11
C GLU A 16 9.29 -10.04 -7.94
N LYS A 17 9.58 -10.49 -6.72
CA LYS A 17 8.85 -10.09 -5.50
C LYS A 17 9.17 -8.66 -5.05
N ALA A 18 10.43 -8.23 -5.19
CA ALA A 18 10.81 -6.84 -4.94
C ALA A 18 10.18 -5.87 -5.96
N MET A 19 9.98 -6.32 -7.20
CA MET A 19 9.26 -5.55 -8.23
C MET A 19 7.79 -5.37 -7.87
N LEU A 20 7.10 -6.37 -7.30
CA LEU A 20 5.68 -6.23 -6.91
C LEU A 20 5.43 -5.09 -5.92
N VAL A 21 6.26 -4.95 -4.89
CA VAL A 21 6.10 -3.87 -3.89
C VAL A 21 6.52 -2.51 -4.48
N THR A 22 7.54 -2.50 -5.33
CA THR A 22 7.95 -1.28 -6.03
C THR A 22 6.84 -0.79 -6.99
N ASP A 23 6.24 -1.70 -7.75
CA ASP A 23 5.14 -1.41 -8.68
C ASP A 23 3.88 -0.97 -7.95
N LEU A 24 3.57 -1.62 -6.81
CA LEU A 24 2.51 -1.21 -5.89
C LEU A 24 2.72 0.24 -5.43
N ILE A 25 3.89 0.55 -4.88
CA ILE A 25 4.22 1.90 -4.41
C ILE A 25 4.11 2.89 -5.56
N HIS A 26 4.72 2.60 -6.70
CA HIS A 26 4.76 3.51 -7.84
C HIS A 26 3.35 3.81 -8.38
N SER A 27 2.51 2.78 -8.52
CA SER A 27 1.16 2.91 -9.06
C SER A 27 0.23 3.60 -8.06
N CYS A 28 0.19 3.12 -6.83
CA CYS A 28 -0.75 3.60 -5.81
C CYS A 28 -0.29 4.91 -5.15
N SER A 29 0.91 5.41 -5.44
CA SER A 29 1.31 6.79 -5.14
C SER A 29 0.69 7.82 -6.10
N ASN A 30 -0.08 7.40 -7.11
CA ASN A 30 -0.88 8.31 -7.93
C ASN A 30 -2.32 8.38 -7.42
N ASP A 31 -2.80 9.59 -7.11
CA ASP A 31 -4.11 9.82 -6.51
C ASP A 31 -5.28 9.19 -7.31
N LYS A 32 -5.21 9.19 -8.66
CA LYS A 32 -6.27 8.61 -9.52
C LYS A 32 -6.23 7.08 -9.50
N VAL A 33 -5.04 6.49 -9.55
CA VAL A 33 -4.86 5.04 -9.48
C VAL A 33 -5.24 4.53 -8.10
N ALA A 34 -4.84 5.24 -7.04
CA ALA A 34 -5.22 4.96 -5.67
C ALA A 34 -6.73 4.98 -5.47
N GLN A 35 -7.42 5.97 -6.05
CA GLN A 35 -8.88 6.03 -6.01
C GLN A 35 -9.52 4.85 -6.76
N ALA A 36 -9.05 4.55 -7.97
CA ALA A 36 -9.56 3.42 -8.74
C ALA A 36 -9.34 2.09 -7.99
N ALA A 37 -8.16 1.90 -7.39
CA ALA A 37 -7.84 0.71 -6.62
C ALA A 37 -8.71 0.59 -5.36
N THR A 38 -8.96 1.70 -4.66
CA THR A 38 -9.88 1.75 -3.52
C THR A 38 -11.30 1.37 -3.93
N PHE A 39 -11.77 1.89 -5.07
CA PHE A 39 -13.06 1.54 -5.65
C PHE A 39 -13.15 0.06 -6.02
N CYS A 40 -12.10 -0.50 -6.65
CA CYS A 40 -12.04 -1.91 -7.03
C CYS A 40 -12.04 -2.85 -5.82
N ILE A 41 -11.39 -2.46 -4.71
CA ILE A 41 -11.44 -3.22 -3.46
C ILE A 41 -12.85 -3.15 -2.85
N GLY A 42 -13.43 -1.94 -2.80
CA GLY A 42 -14.79 -1.70 -2.36
C GLY A 42 -15.08 -2.10 -0.90
N GLY A 43 -16.36 -2.31 -0.61
CA GLY A 43 -16.85 -2.80 0.68
C GLY A 43 -16.50 -1.90 1.87
N ALA A 44 -16.38 -2.52 3.06
CA ALA A 44 -16.06 -1.82 4.29
C ALA A 44 -14.69 -1.10 4.27
N PHE A 45 -13.76 -1.59 3.43
CA PHE A 45 -12.48 -0.92 3.24
C PHE A 45 -12.66 0.46 2.63
N ALA A 46 -13.38 0.55 1.50
CA ALA A 46 -13.62 1.83 0.82
C ALA A 46 -14.38 2.83 1.70
N GLU A 47 -15.36 2.38 2.49
CA GLU A 47 -16.10 3.27 3.40
C GLU A 47 -15.21 3.82 4.54
N ARG A 48 -14.31 3.01 5.10
CA ARG A 48 -13.34 3.48 6.10
C ARG A 48 -12.36 4.50 5.51
N VAL A 49 -11.85 4.23 4.31
CA VAL A 49 -10.98 5.18 3.60
C VAL A 49 -11.72 6.48 3.33
N ARG A 50 -12.98 6.43 2.91
CA ARG A 50 -13.80 7.63 2.69
C ARG A 50 -14.03 8.42 3.97
N ALA A 51 -14.36 7.75 5.07
CA ALA A 51 -14.54 8.41 6.37
C ALA A 51 -13.26 9.15 6.79
N ALA A 52 -12.13 8.45 6.76
CA ALA A 52 -10.83 9.04 7.11
C ALA A 52 -10.45 10.18 6.15
N ALA A 53 -10.62 10.01 4.83
CA ALA A 53 -10.32 11.07 3.87
C ALA A 53 -11.17 12.33 4.11
N ARG A 54 -12.45 12.17 4.46
CA ARG A 54 -13.37 13.27 4.81
C ARG A 54 -12.97 13.98 6.10
N GLU A 55 -12.61 13.24 7.15
CA GLU A 55 -12.10 13.81 8.40
C GLU A 55 -10.84 14.65 8.17
N ASN A 56 -10.07 14.26 7.16
CA ASN A 56 -8.81 14.90 6.77
C ASN A 56 -8.96 15.95 5.65
N GLY A 57 -10.18 16.23 5.18
CA GLY A 57 -10.45 17.26 4.16
C GLY A 57 -9.86 16.97 2.78
N VAL A 58 -9.51 15.72 2.47
CA VAL A 58 -8.86 15.33 1.20
C VAL A 58 -9.71 14.32 0.42
N SER A 59 -9.40 14.13 -0.86
CA SER A 59 -10.04 13.06 -1.65
C SER A 59 -9.54 11.67 -1.22
N GLU A 60 -10.37 10.63 -1.38
CA GLU A 60 -10.01 9.23 -1.09
C GLU A 60 -8.70 8.82 -1.77
N GLY A 61 -8.56 9.15 -3.05
CA GLY A 61 -7.36 8.87 -3.82
C GLY A 61 -6.11 9.55 -3.27
N ARG A 62 -6.23 10.83 -2.90
CA ARG A 62 -5.12 11.60 -2.32
C ARG A 62 -4.72 11.08 -0.95
N PHE A 63 -5.71 10.73 -0.12
CA PHE A 63 -5.49 10.12 1.19
C PHE A 63 -4.64 8.84 1.07
N VAL A 64 -5.09 7.92 0.22
CA VAL A 64 -4.38 6.65 0.00
C VAL A 64 -3.00 6.87 -0.64
N ALA A 65 -2.89 7.77 -1.62
CA ALA A 65 -1.61 8.03 -2.27
C ALA A 65 -0.56 8.60 -1.31
N VAL A 66 -0.96 9.45 -0.36
CA VAL A 66 -0.04 9.96 0.67
C VAL A 66 0.40 8.85 1.62
N ILE A 67 -0.50 7.96 2.04
CA ILE A 67 -0.14 6.78 2.84
C ILE A 67 0.89 5.92 2.10
N MET A 68 0.69 5.68 0.81
CA MET A 68 1.63 4.89 0.00
C MET A 68 3.00 5.56 -0.15
N ARG A 69 3.03 6.89 -0.31
CA ARG A 69 4.29 7.66 -0.33
C ARG A 69 4.99 7.61 1.03
N ASP A 70 4.27 7.75 2.13
CA ASP A 70 4.84 7.67 3.48
C ASP A 70 5.41 6.26 3.77
N PHE A 71 4.66 5.22 3.40
CA PHE A 71 5.16 3.84 3.44
C PHE A 71 6.44 3.70 2.61
N ALA A 72 6.49 4.26 1.40
CA ALA A 72 7.69 4.21 0.57
C ALA A 72 8.92 4.86 1.23
N LEU A 73 8.72 5.96 1.97
CA LEU A 73 9.78 6.68 2.66
C LEU A 73 10.28 5.94 3.92
N ARG A 74 9.39 5.22 4.62
CA ARG A 74 9.69 4.61 5.92
C ARG A 74 9.99 3.11 5.87
N ALA A 75 9.45 2.39 4.90
CA ALA A 75 9.60 0.95 4.81
C ALA A 75 11.03 0.58 4.43
N ASP A 76 11.71 -0.08 5.35
CA ASP A 76 13.00 -0.72 5.11
C ASP A 76 12.86 -1.96 4.21
N ASP A 77 14.00 -2.50 3.76
CA ASP A 77 14.04 -3.66 2.87
C ASP A 77 13.35 -4.88 3.49
N ARG A 78 13.40 -5.02 4.82
CA ARG A 78 12.74 -6.10 5.53
C ARG A 78 11.22 -5.98 5.45
N THR A 79 10.68 -4.81 5.75
CA THR A 79 9.24 -4.52 5.68
C THR A 79 8.72 -4.71 4.26
N ARG A 80 9.49 -4.27 3.27
CA ARG A 80 9.19 -4.49 1.84
C ARG A 80 9.18 -5.97 1.48
N ALA A 81 10.17 -6.74 1.95
CA ALA A 81 10.23 -8.18 1.71
C ALA A 81 9.12 -8.95 2.43
N GLU A 82 8.69 -8.51 3.62
CA GLU A 82 7.54 -9.05 4.35
C GLU A 82 6.24 -8.81 3.56
N LEU A 83 5.98 -7.57 3.15
CA LEU A 83 4.83 -7.24 2.31
C LEU A 83 4.85 -8.03 1.00
N ALA A 84 6.02 -8.15 0.35
CA ALA A 84 6.16 -8.91 -0.88
C ALA A 84 5.82 -10.38 -0.70
N ARG A 85 6.19 -10.99 0.43
CA ARG A 85 5.83 -12.38 0.76
C ARG A 85 4.34 -12.52 1.04
N GLU A 86 3.74 -11.58 1.77
CA GLU A 86 2.31 -11.58 2.09
C GLU A 86 1.44 -11.53 0.82
N VAL A 87 1.79 -10.67 -0.13
CA VAL A 87 1.00 -10.51 -1.37
C VAL A 87 1.37 -11.52 -2.46
N SER A 88 2.46 -12.25 -2.27
CA SER A 88 2.90 -13.28 -3.22
C SER A 88 1.89 -14.44 -3.23
N GLY A 89 1.29 -14.69 -4.40
CA GLY A 89 0.33 -15.78 -4.58
C GLY A 89 -1.12 -15.38 -4.41
N CYS A 90 -1.42 -14.11 -4.12
CA CYS A 90 -2.77 -13.57 -4.27
C CYS A 90 -3.11 -13.39 -5.75
N ASP A 91 -4.40 -13.56 -6.11
CA ASP A 91 -4.87 -13.33 -7.48
C ASP A 91 -4.72 -11.86 -7.92
N GLN A 92 -4.75 -10.92 -6.97
CA GLN A 92 -4.60 -9.48 -7.20
C GLN A 92 -3.60 -8.86 -6.20
N PRO A 93 -2.29 -9.08 -6.38
CA PRO A 93 -1.26 -8.67 -5.41
C PRO A 93 -1.24 -7.16 -5.15
N ILE A 94 -1.49 -6.34 -6.18
CA ILE A 94 -1.50 -4.88 -6.04
C ILE A 94 -2.66 -4.43 -5.13
N LEU A 95 -3.87 -4.96 -5.33
CA LEU A 95 -5.01 -4.57 -4.50
C LEU A 95 -4.87 -5.11 -3.07
N HIS A 96 -4.35 -6.34 -2.92
CA HIS A 96 -4.10 -6.92 -1.61
C HIS A 96 -3.04 -6.13 -0.83
N GLY A 97 -1.95 -5.74 -1.49
CA GLY A 97 -0.89 -4.94 -0.89
C GLY A 97 -1.35 -3.53 -0.52
N LEU A 98 -2.11 -2.87 -1.39
CA LEU A 98 -2.69 -1.56 -1.11
C LEU A 98 -3.57 -1.62 0.14
N ARG A 99 -4.47 -2.61 0.18
CA ARG A 99 -5.36 -2.81 1.33
C ARG A 99 -4.56 -3.02 2.61
N HIS A 100 -3.54 -3.90 2.58
CA HIS A 100 -2.71 -4.20 3.74
C HIS A 100 -2.04 -2.95 4.32
N VAL A 101 -1.41 -2.13 3.46
CA VAL A 101 -0.74 -0.89 3.89
C VAL A 101 -1.74 0.14 4.42
N VAL A 102 -2.87 0.32 3.74
CA VAL A 102 -3.86 1.34 4.11
C VAL A 102 -4.65 0.94 5.36
N GLU A 103 -4.98 -0.34 5.55
CA GLU A 103 -5.63 -0.80 6.78
C GLU A 103 -4.72 -0.62 8.00
N ALA A 104 -3.43 -0.97 7.87
CA ALA A 104 -2.44 -0.68 8.91
C ALA A 104 -2.36 0.83 9.21
N ALA A 105 -2.43 1.68 8.17
CA ALA A 105 -2.45 3.13 8.30
C ALA A 105 -3.74 3.67 8.98
N LEU A 106 -4.89 3.04 8.77
CA LEU A 106 -6.13 3.42 9.43
C LEU A 106 -6.13 3.00 10.91
N GLU A 107 -5.56 1.83 11.24
CA GLU A 107 -5.55 1.28 12.60
C GLU A 107 -4.71 2.10 13.58
N ASP A 108 -3.50 2.53 13.20
CA ASP A 108 -2.70 3.42 14.05
C ASP A 108 -3.05 4.93 13.86
N GLY A 109 -4.27 5.24 13.41
CA GLY A 109 -4.83 6.59 13.47
C GLY A 109 -4.18 7.63 12.53
N ALA A 110 -4.07 7.29 11.24
CA ALA A 110 -3.65 8.23 10.19
C ALA A 110 -4.43 9.58 10.23
N LEU A 111 -3.77 10.65 10.69
CA LEU A 111 -4.26 12.02 10.60
C LEU A 111 -3.40 12.84 9.63
N PHE A 112 -4.05 13.58 8.74
CA PHE A 112 -3.48 14.59 7.87
C PHE A 112 -3.56 15.93 8.59
N SER A 113 -2.45 16.66 8.61
CA SER A 113 -2.42 18.03 9.11
C SER A 113 -1.98 18.95 7.99
N GLU A 114 -2.88 19.84 7.55
CA GLU A 114 -2.56 20.95 6.65
C GLU A 114 -1.81 22.01 7.47
N GLN A 115 -0.47 21.94 7.53
CA GLN A 115 0.35 23.03 8.05
C GLN A 115 1.54 23.31 7.14
N GLY A 116 1.48 24.46 6.45
CA GLY A 116 2.65 25.18 5.93
C GLY A 116 2.81 25.12 4.40
N GLU A 117 2.97 26.29 3.80
CA GLU A 117 3.09 26.63 2.36
C GLU A 117 4.28 26.00 1.59
N GLU A 118 4.72 24.78 1.90
CA GLU A 118 5.87 24.18 1.23
C GLU A 118 5.59 22.74 0.78
N SER A 119 4.99 22.62 -0.41
CA SER A 119 5.02 21.55 -1.44
C SER A 119 5.16 20.05 -1.09
N THR A 120 5.09 19.62 0.17
CA THR A 120 5.09 18.21 0.56
C THR A 120 4.10 17.96 1.70
N PRO A 121 3.05 17.15 1.51
CA PRO A 121 2.14 16.80 2.59
C PRO A 121 2.89 15.99 3.65
N VAL A 122 2.97 16.52 4.87
CA VAL A 122 3.61 15.83 6.00
C VAL A 122 2.57 14.95 6.69
N PHE A 123 2.68 13.64 6.49
CA PHE A 123 1.91 12.65 7.27
C PHE A 123 2.48 12.57 8.69
N ARG A 124 1.96 13.42 9.60
CA ARG A 124 2.29 13.34 11.03
C ARG A 124 1.47 12.25 11.68
N ARG A 125 2.04 11.06 11.77
CA ARG A 125 1.56 10.02 12.66
C ARG A 125 2.30 10.05 13.98
N GLY A 126 1.59 9.75 15.08
CA GLY A 126 2.20 8.94 16.12
C GLY A 126 2.69 7.65 15.46
N GLY A 127 4.00 7.57 15.22
CA GLY A 127 4.77 6.50 14.58
C GLY A 127 4.02 5.40 13.82
N LEU A 128 4.18 5.36 12.48
CA LEU A 128 4.32 4.08 11.79
C LEU A 128 5.63 3.46 12.30
N SER A 129 5.57 2.74 13.41
CA SER A 129 6.67 1.85 13.79
C SER A 129 6.68 0.70 12.80
N CYS A 130 7.84 0.34 12.24
CA CYS A 130 8.01 -0.90 11.45
C CYS A 130 7.47 -2.13 12.19
N GLU A 131 7.39 -2.06 13.52
CA GLU A 131 6.84 -3.11 14.38
C GLU A 131 5.32 -3.33 14.19
N ALA A 132 4.54 -2.30 13.84
CA ALA A 132 3.08 -2.43 13.66
C ALA A 132 2.75 -3.16 12.35
N ILE A 133 3.45 -2.84 11.26
CA ILE A 133 3.32 -3.51 9.97
C ILE A 133 3.79 -4.98 10.08
N ALA A 134 4.88 -5.24 10.81
CA ALA A 134 5.36 -6.59 11.06
C ALA A 134 4.41 -7.41 11.96
N ARG A 135 3.71 -6.79 12.91
CA ARG A 135 2.75 -7.46 13.82
C ARG A 135 1.48 -7.93 13.11
N LEU A 136 1.01 -7.23 12.08
CA LEU A 136 -0.14 -7.67 11.29
C LEU A 136 0.12 -8.97 10.51
N GLY A 137 1.37 -9.20 10.09
CA GLY A 137 1.79 -10.48 9.47
C GLY A 137 1.80 -11.67 10.45
N GLN A 138 1.88 -11.43 11.76
CA GLN A 138 1.84 -12.50 12.78
C GLN A 138 0.43 -12.76 13.33
N ALA A 139 -0.46 -11.77 13.34
CA ALA A 139 -1.79 -11.90 13.94
C ALA A 139 -2.77 -12.79 13.14
N ARG A 140 -2.53 -13.04 11.84
CA ARG A 140 -3.41 -13.90 11.01
C ARG A 140 -3.03 -15.38 10.95
N VAL A 141 -1.99 -15.82 11.67
CA VAL A 141 -1.64 -17.25 11.79
C VAL A 141 -2.48 -17.97 12.86
N SER A 142 -3.33 -17.26 13.62
CA SER A 142 -4.14 -17.84 14.70
C SER A 142 -5.66 -17.83 14.43
N ALA A 143 -6.10 -17.55 13.20
CA ALA A 143 -7.52 -17.56 12.83
C ALA A 143 -7.74 -18.29 11.50
N PHE A 144 -7.34 -19.57 11.46
CA PHE A 144 -7.85 -20.60 10.57
C PHE A 144 -7.95 -21.92 11.33
#